data_AF-A0A812QE75-F1
#
_entry.id   AF-A0A812QE75-F1
#
_cell.length_a   1.000
_cell.length_b   1.000
_cell.length_c   1.000
_cell.angle_alpha   90.00
_cell.angle_beta   90.00
_cell.angle_gamma   90.00
#
_symmetry.space_group_name_H-M   'P 1'
#
loop_
_entity.id
_entity.type
_entity.pdbx_description
1 polymer ?
#
loop_
_entity_poly.entity_id
_entity_poly.type
_entity_poly.pdbx_seq_one_letter_code
_entity_poly.pdbx_strand_id
1 'polypeptide(L)'
;MFCSGSKACRQDWPESADSVTIKNIPGRVRAQKVLSAVRALGFTEDDLVYLHLPVKQGRTFFNLGYCFIGFCSVALARQFWEKSSNFAFPGRTSLKVPHVEAATRSVSRSRSSSMSGEVLWFRREPTA
;
A
#
# COMPACT_ATOMS: atom_id res chain seq x y z
N MET A 1 21.08 -26.23 -22.77
CA MET A 1 19.76 -25.86 -22.23
C MET A 1 19.97 -25.37 -20.80
N PHE A 2 19.88 -24.06 -20.56
CA PHE A 2 20.13 -23.49 -19.23
C PHE A 2 18.89 -23.59 -18.35
N CYS A 3 19.17 -23.86 -17.07
CA CYS A 3 18.26 -24.31 -16.02
C CYS A 3 17.02 -23.43 -15.80
N SER A 4 15.87 -24.09 -15.81
CA SER A 4 14.65 -23.69 -15.10
C SER A 4 14.95 -23.65 -13.60
N GLY A 5 14.72 -22.52 -12.92
CA GLY A 5 14.89 -22.53 -11.46
C GLY A 5 14.94 -21.20 -10.72
N SER A 6 14.31 -20.13 -11.21
CA SER A 6 14.08 -18.96 -10.37
C SER A 6 12.91 -19.26 -9.42
N LYS A 7 13.20 -19.80 -8.23
CA LYS A 7 12.28 -19.81 -7.09
C LYS A 7 12.04 -18.36 -6.64
N ALA A 8 11.21 -17.64 -7.40
CA ALA A 8 10.41 -16.60 -6.77
C ALA A 8 9.38 -17.36 -5.94
N CYS A 9 9.51 -17.33 -4.62
CA CYS A 9 8.43 -17.70 -3.71
C CYS A 9 7.32 -16.66 -3.95
N ARG A 10 6.55 -16.83 -5.04
CA ARG A 10 5.35 -16.04 -5.29
C ARG A 10 4.41 -16.42 -4.17
N GLN A 11 4.32 -15.57 -3.15
CA GLN A 11 3.20 -15.62 -2.22
C GLN A 11 1.95 -15.48 -3.08
N ASP A 12 1.12 -16.51 -3.16
CA ASP A 12 -0.13 -16.40 -3.88
C ASP A 12 -0.99 -15.29 -3.27
N TRP A 13 -1.57 -14.46 -4.13
CA TRP A 13 -2.48 -13.40 -3.68
C TRP A 13 -3.78 -14.04 -3.16
N PRO A 14 -4.26 -13.70 -1.95
CA PRO A 14 -5.50 -14.27 -1.45
C PRO A 14 -6.69 -13.85 -2.34
N GLU A 15 -7.56 -14.80 -2.70
CA GLU A 15 -8.72 -14.54 -3.56
C GLU A 15 -9.74 -13.56 -2.95
N SER A 16 -9.69 -13.34 -1.63
CA SER A 16 -10.58 -12.43 -0.92
C SER A 16 -9.89 -11.12 -0.51
N ALA A 17 -8.62 -10.89 -0.86
CA ALA A 17 -7.88 -9.71 -0.44
C ALA A 17 -8.03 -8.57 -1.45
N ASP A 18 -8.86 -7.58 -1.10
CA ASP A 18 -9.04 -6.31 -1.81
C ASP A 18 -8.07 -5.21 -1.35
N SER A 19 -7.32 -5.49 -0.28
CA SER A 19 -6.49 -4.52 0.41
C SER A 19 -5.04 -4.98 0.46
N VAL A 20 -4.12 -4.04 0.32
CA VAL A 20 -2.67 -4.29 0.30
C VAL A 20 -1.99 -3.51 1.42
N THR A 21 -0.95 -4.10 1.98
CA THR A 21 -0.05 -3.44 2.93
C THR A 21 1.30 -3.23 2.27
N ILE A 22 1.73 -1.97 2.17
CA ILE A 22 3.08 -1.64 1.71
C ILE A 22 3.94 -1.41 2.95
N LYS A 23 4.98 -2.22 3.11
CA LYS A 23 5.98 -2.14 4.17
C LYS A 23 7.27 -1.51 3.65
N ASN A 24 8.14 -1.15 4.60
CA ASN A 24 9.46 -0.57 4.35
C ASN A 24 9.43 0.80 3.66
N ILE A 25 8.36 1.57 3.90
CA ILE A 25 8.25 2.95 3.40
C ILE A 25 9.25 3.82 4.17
N PRO A 26 10.07 4.64 3.50
CA PRO A 26 11.02 5.46 4.22
C PRO A 26 10.32 6.63 4.96
N GLY A 27 10.70 6.87 6.22
CA GLY A 27 10.02 7.72 7.22
C GLY A 27 9.54 9.11 6.79
N ARG A 28 10.18 9.70 5.77
CA ARG A 28 9.85 11.03 5.22
C ARG A 28 8.84 11.01 4.06
N VAL A 29 8.32 9.84 3.67
CA VAL A 29 7.28 9.73 2.62
C VAL A 29 5.93 10.11 3.21
N ARG A 30 5.19 11.00 2.55
CA ARG A 30 3.81 11.35 2.90
C ARG A 30 2.81 10.58 2.06
N ALA A 31 1.54 10.57 2.48
CA ALA A 31 0.45 9.90 1.76
C ALA A 31 0.38 10.34 0.28
N GLN A 32 0.56 11.64 0.01
CA GLN A 32 0.58 12.20 -1.35
C GLN A 32 1.66 11.60 -2.27
N LYS A 33 2.83 11.28 -1.72
CA LYS A 33 3.92 10.68 -2.50
C LYS A 33 3.68 9.19 -2.75
N VAL A 34 3.03 8.49 -1.81
CA VAL A 34 2.51 7.14 -2.02
C VAL A 34 1.46 7.16 -3.14
N LEU A 35 0.55 8.13 -3.13
CA LEU A 35 -0.46 8.27 -4.17
C LEU A 35 0.15 8.55 -5.55
N SER A 36 1.14 9.45 -5.62
CA SER A 36 1.88 9.71 -6.87
C SER A 36 2.55 8.45 -7.42
N ALA A 37 3.01 7.58 -6.53
CA ALA A 37 3.61 6.30 -6.86
C ALA A 37 2.59 5.27 -7.36
N VAL A 38 1.42 5.21 -6.74
CA VAL A 38 0.28 4.39 -7.19
C VAL A 38 -0.17 4.84 -8.59
N ARG A 39 -0.24 6.16 -8.83
CA ARG A 39 -0.51 6.73 -10.16
C ARG A 39 0.54 6.35 -11.20
N ALA A 40 1.82 6.33 -10.83
CA ALA A 40 2.90 5.91 -11.72
C ALA A 40 2.81 4.42 -12.13
N LEU A 41 2.15 3.58 -11.33
CA LEU A 41 1.87 2.18 -11.66
C LEU A 41 0.61 2.00 -12.54
N GLY A 42 -0.10 3.11 -12.82
CA GLY A 42 -1.28 3.16 -13.68
C GLY A 42 -2.61 3.01 -12.95
N PHE A 43 -2.65 3.22 -11.63
CA PHE A 43 -3.89 3.20 -10.84
C PHE A 43 -4.33 4.63 -10.52
N THR A 44 -5.62 4.93 -10.62
CA THR A 44 -6.17 6.25 -10.29
C THR A 44 -6.76 6.25 -8.88
N GLU A 45 -7.23 7.41 -8.43
CA GLU A 45 -7.95 7.52 -7.15
C GLU A 45 -9.28 6.78 -7.18
N ASP A 46 -9.91 6.63 -8.34
CA ASP A 46 -11.18 5.92 -8.52
C ASP A 46 -11.06 4.40 -8.30
N ASP A 47 -9.86 3.86 -8.49
CA ASP A 47 -9.52 2.46 -8.23
C ASP A 47 -9.31 2.18 -6.74
N LEU A 48 -9.14 3.24 -5.94
CA LEU A 48 -8.84 3.18 -4.52
C LEU A 48 -10.09 3.45 -3.70
N VAL A 49 -10.23 2.71 -2.60
CA VAL A 49 -11.24 2.98 -1.57
C VAL A 49 -10.64 3.92 -0.53
N TYR A 50 -9.47 3.55 -0.02
CA TYR A 50 -8.76 4.29 1.02
C TYR A 50 -7.25 4.11 0.93
N LEU A 51 -6.51 5.09 1.44
CA LEU A 51 -5.09 5.02 1.73
C LEU A 51 -4.87 5.48 3.15
N HIS A 52 -4.38 4.58 4.00
CA HIS A 52 -4.04 4.87 5.39
C HIS A 52 -2.54 4.79 5.58
N LEU A 53 -1.92 5.93 5.90
CA LEU A 53 -0.52 6.04 6.28
C LEU A 53 -0.46 6.38 7.77
N PRO A 54 -0.14 5.41 8.64
CA PRO A 54 0.15 5.68 10.04
C PRO A 54 1.36 6.59 10.16
N VAL A 55 1.16 7.73 10.82
CA VAL A 55 2.22 8.71 11.09
C VAL A 55 2.32 8.90 12.60
N LYS A 56 3.51 9.26 13.06
CA LYS A 56 3.71 9.69 14.43
C LYS A 56 3.64 11.21 14.44
N GLN A 57 2.55 11.79 14.96
CA GLN A 57 2.52 13.22 15.24
C GLN A 57 3.36 13.51 16.49
N GLY A 58 4.35 14.37 16.30
CA GLY A 58 5.26 14.88 17.33
C GLY A 58 5.93 16.15 16.80
N ARG A 59 7.12 16.52 17.32
CA ARG A 59 7.87 17.69 16.82
C ARG A 59 8.31 17.57 15.34
N THR A 60 8.35 16.36 14.79
CA THR A 60 8.72 16.11 13.39
C THR A 60 7.84 15.00 12.83
N PHE A 61 7.32 15.23 11.62
CA PHE A 61 6.49 14.26 10.91
C PHE A 61 7.34 13.06 10.47
N PHE A 62 6.99 11.87 10.94
CA PHE A 62 7.56 10.61 10.47
C PHE A 62 6.47 9.55 10.31
N ASN A 63 6.46 8.87 9.16
CA ASN A 63 5.64 7.68 8.98
C ASN A 63 6.22 6.48 9.74
N LEU A 64 5.37 5.51 10.07
CA LEU A 64 5.80 4.29 10.77
C LEU A 64 6.42 3.23 9.84
N GLY A 65 6.64 3.57 8.57
CA GLY A 65 7.27 2.70 7.59
C GLY A 65 6.35 1.68 6.93
N TYR A 66 5.05 1.81 7.11
CA TYR A 66 4.05 1.01 6.41
C TYR A 66 2.81 1.85 6.07
N CYS A 67 2.07 1.44 5.05
CA CYS A 67 0.77 1.99 4.71
C CYS A 67 -0.19 0.87 4.27
N PHE A 68 -1.48 1.16 4.35
CA PHE A 68 -2.55 0.31 3.87
C PHE A 68 -3.25 1.00 2.71
N ILE A 69 -3.56 0.25 1.67
CA ILE A 69 -4.32 0.74 0.52
C ILE A 69 -5.43 -0.26 0.25
N GLY A 70 -6.68 0.20 0.27
CA GLY A 70 -7.83 -0.57 -0.17
C GLY A 70 -8.14 -0.28 -1.63
N PHE A 71 -8.39 -1.31 -2.41
CA PHE A 71 -8.82 -1.20 -3.80
C PHE A 71 -10.31 -1.54 -3.94
N CYS A 72 -10.93 -1.03 -5.00
CA CYS A 72 -12.33 -1.30 -5.31
C CYS A 72 -12.60 -2.78 -5.70
N SER A 73 -11.56 -3.54 -6.05
CA SER A 73 -11.68 -4.94 -6.46
C SER A 73 -10.42 -5.72 -6.11
N VAL A 74 -10.59 -7.00 -5.77
CA VAL A 74 -9.49 -7.97 -5.59
C VAL A 74 -8.61 -8.04 -6.84
N ALA A 75 -9.20 -7.93 -8.04
CA ALA A 75 -8.44 -7.95 -9.29
C ALA A 75 -7.45 -6.78 -9.37
N LEU A 76 -7.85 -5.58 -8.92
CA LEU A 76 -6.99 -4.39 -8.88
C LEU A 76 -5.91 -4.54 -7.81
N ALA A 77 -6.24 -5.05 -6.63
CA ALA A 77 -5.29 -5.31 -5.57
C ALA A 77 -4.20 -6.31 -6.01
N ARG A 78 -4.59 -7.38 -6.69
CA ARG A 78 -3.67 -8.36 -7.28
C ARG A 78 -2.79 -7.74 -8.36
N GLN A 79 -3.37 -6.99 -9.30
CA GLN A 79 -2.59 -6.29 -10.33
C GLN A 79 -1.59 -5.31 -9.72
N PHE A 80 -2.00 -4.61 -8.66
CA PHE A 80 -1.12 -3.71 -7.92
C PHE A 80 0.04 -4.50 -7.32
N TRP A 81 -0.23 -5.61 -6.64
CA TRP A 81 0.81 -6.48 -6.09
C TRP A 81 1.81 -6.97 -7.15
N GLU A 82 1.31 -7.47 -8.29
CA GLU A 82 2.14 -7.93 -9.41
C GLU A 82 3.03 -6.80 -9.95
N LYS A 83 2.48 -5.59 -10.14
CA LYS A 83 3.23 -4.42 -10.63
C LYS A 83 4.16 -3.82 -9.56
N SER A 84 3.81 -3.96 -8.29
CA SER A 84 4.57 -3.39 -7.16
C SER A 84 5.88 -4.11 -6.87
N SER A 85 6.08 -5.31 -7.43
CA SER A 85 7.31 -6.08 -7.28
C SER A 85 8.57 -5.34 -7.79
N ASN A 86 8.41 -4.40 -8.72
CA ASN A 86 9.49 -3.56 -9.25
C ASN A 86 9.36 -2.09 -8.82
N PHE A 87 8.55 -1.81 -7.81
CA PHE A 87 8.23 -0.45 -7.43
C PHE A 87 9.34 0.18 -6.56
N ALA A 88 9.89 1.31 -7.02
CA ALA A 88 10.81 2.13 -6.26
C ALA A 88 10.29 3.58 -6.20
N PHE A 89 10.44 4.23 -5.05
CA PHE A 89 10.05 5.63 -4.91
C PHE A 89 11.02 6.53 -5.70
N PRO A 90 10.57 7.29 -6.72
CA PRO A 90 11.44 8.11 -7.53
C PRO A 90 12.06 9.25 -6.69
N GLY A 91 13.38 9.41 -6.81
CA GLY A 91 14.14 10.49 -6.16
C GLY A 91 14.72 10.16 -4.78
N ARG A 92 15.07 8.89 -4.48
CA ARG A 92 15.74 8.55 -3.21
C ARG A 92 16.98 7.67 -3.37
N THR A 93 17.95 7.94 -2.50
CA THR A 93 19.16 7.17 -2.18
C THR A 93 18.94 6.09 -1.12
N SER A 94 17.70 5.84 -0.71
CA SER A 94 17.40 4.86 0.34
C SER A 94 17.35 3.45 -0.23
N LEU A 95 18.13 2.54 0.37
CA LEU A 95 18.17 1.10 0.04
C LEU A 95 16.89 0.33 0.44
N LYS A 96 15.90 1.01 1.01
CA LYS A 96 14.66 0.39 1.48
C LYS A 96 13.77 0.04 0.28
N VAL A 97 13.79 -1.23 -0.10
CA VAL A 97 12.89 -1.79 -1.12
C VAL A 97 11.50 -1.94 -0.49
N PRO A 98 10.47 -1.27 -1.04
CA PRO A 98 9.09 -1.43 -0.59
C PRO A 98 8.68 -2.89 -0.75
N HIS A 99 8.02 -3.43 0.26
CA HIS A 99 7.50 -4.80 0.20
C HIS A 99 5.98 -4.75 0.28
N VAL A 100 5.29 -5.36 -0.68
CA VAL A 100 3.83 -5.35 -0.74
C VAL A 100 3.29 -6.72 -0.40
N GLU A 101 2.39 -6.77 0.56
CA GLU A 101 1.72 -7.97 1.02
C GLU A 101 0.20 -7.75 1.01
N ALA A 102 -0.56 -8.86 0.97
CA ALA A 102 -1.99 -8.79 1.19
C ALA A 102 -2.32 -8.35 2.61
N ALA A 103 -3.24 -7.42 2.77
CA ALA A 103 -3.71 -7.00 4.08
C ALA A 103 -4.72 -8.04 4.60
N THR A 104 -4.30 -8.93 5.49
CA THR A 104 -5.17 -9.96 6.10
C THR A 104 -6.16 -9.38 7.12
N ARG A 105 -5.97 -8.14 7.56
CA ARG A 105 -6.91 -7.42 8.42
C ARG A 105 -7.43 -6.21 7.68
N SER A 106 -8.70 -6.28 7.29
CA SER A 106 -9.53 -5.10 7.12
C SER A 106 -9.31 -4.20 8.33
N VAL A 107 -9.12 -2.90 8.07
CA VAL A 107 -9.14 -1.90 9.13
C VAL A 107 -10.55 -1.97 9.74
N SER A 108 -10.73 -2.85 10.72
CA SER A 108 -11.92 -2.87 11.56
C SER A 108 -12.05 -1.44 12.06
N ARG A 109 -13.22 -0.83 11.84
CA ARG A 109 -13.58 0.53 12.28
C ARG A 109 -13.56 0.62 13.80
N SER A 110 -12.40 0.44 14.43
CA SER A 110 -12.20 0.72 15.84
C SER A 110 -12.17 2.24 15.95
N ARG A 111 -13.33 2.83 16.24
CA ARG A 111 -13.41 4.17 16.83
C ARG A 111 -12.80 4.09 18.22
N SER A 112 -11.48 4.01 18.33
CA SER A 112 -10.82 4.08 19.62
C SER A 112 -9.32 4.36 19.49
N SER A 113 -8.96 5.50 20.08
CA SER A 113 -7.67 5.85 20.68
C SER A 113 -6.47 6.05 19.73
N SER A 114 -6.25 7.31 19.37
CA SER A 114 -4.92 7.96 19.43
C SER A 114 -3.82 7.44 18.49
N MET A 115 -4.13 6.88 17.32
CA MET A 115 -3.18 6.84 16.21
C MET A 115 -3.47 8.00 15.26
N SER A 116 -2.65 9.04 15.32
CA SER A 116 -2.68 10.16 14.39
C SER A 116 -2.16 9.73 13.01
N GLY A 117 -2.99 9.11 12.18
CA GLY A 117 -2.65 8.70 10.82
C GLY A 117 -3.15 9.69 9.76
N GLU A 118 -2.43 9.82 8.63
CA GLU A 118 -3.00 10.41 7.42
C GLU A 118 -3.89 9.34 6.77
N VAL A 119 -5.20 9.56 6.76
CA VAL A 119 -6.16 8.71 6.03
C VAL A 119 -6.75 9.52 4.89
N LEU A 120 -6.52 9.07 3.66
CA LEU A 120 -7.15 9.59 2.46
C LEU A 120 -8.26 8.63 2.05
N TRP A 121 -9.48 9.12 2.01
CA TRP A 121 -10.64 8.38 1.51
C TRP A 121 -10.96 8.87 0.10
N PHE A 122 -11.04 7.94 -0.86
CA PHE A 122 -11.27 8.29 -2.26
C PHE A 122 -12.71 7.94 -2.68
N ARG A 123 -13.27 6.85 -2.14
CA ARG A 123 -14.70 6.54 -2.28
C ARG A 123 -15.39 6.38 -0.93
N ARG A 124 -16.62 6.91 -0.83
CA ARG A 124 -17.60 6.45 0.17
C ARG A 124 -18.11 5.09 -0.27
N GLU A 125 -18.40 4.20 0.68
CA GLU A 125 -18.85 2.83 0.43
C GLU A 125 -19.89 2.76 -0.69
N PRO A 126 -19.93 1.65 -1.48
CA PRO A 126 -21.13 1.37 -2.24
C PRO A 126 -22.27 1.30 -1.23
N THR A 127 -23.18 2.27 -1.29
CA THR A 127 -24.51 2.15 -0.70
C THR A 127 -25.08 0.83 -1.21
N ALA A 128 -25.12 -0.16 -0.33
CA ALA A 128 -25.98 -1.33 -0.48
C ALA A 128 -27.45 -0.88 -0.46
#